data_AF-A0A2W0ECL7-F1
#
_entry.id   AF-A0A2W0ECL7-F1
#
_cell.length_a   1.000
_cell.length_b   1.000
_cell.length_c   1.000
_cell.angle_alpha   90.00
_cell.angle_beta   90.00
_cell.angle_gamma   90.00
#
_symmetry.space_group_name_H-M   'P 1'
#
loop_
_entity.id
_entity.type
_entity.pdbx_description
1 polymer ?
#
loop_
_entity_poly.entity_id
_entity_poly.type
_entity_poly.pdbx_seq_one_letter_code
_entity_poly.pdbx_strand_id
1 'polypeptide(L)'
;MKEAALRAVVHRYISRLLEGKDDFDDNASLAQLGLDKKDIEELIFHLEDELGVTALTVEEDRMLKTVRTANDLSRFLLEIGRY
;
A
#
# COMPACT_ATOMS: atom_id res chain seq x y z
N MET A 1 7.44 -9.03 9.94
CA MET A 1 6.04 -8.74 10.31
C MET A 1 5.11 -9.85 9.80
N LYS A 2 3.88 -9.95 10.32
CA LYS A 2 2.83 -10.83 9.76
C LYS A 2 2.07 -10.07 8.67
N GLU A 3 1.79 -10.71 7.54
CA GLU A 3 1.04 -10.14 6.40
C GLU A 3 -0.27 -9.46 6.84
N ALA A 4 -0.98 -10.06 7.81
CA ALA A 4 -2.21 -9.50 8.36
C ALA A 4 -2.03 -8.14 9.06
N ALA A 5 -0.88 -7.90 9.70
CA ALA A 5 -0.61 -6.61 10.35
C ALA A 5 -0.36 -5.53 9.31
N LEU A 6 0.44 -5.85 8.29
CA LEU A 6 0.74 -4.94 7.18
C LEU A 6 -0.53 -4.59 6.39
N ARG A 7 -1.36 -5.59 6.09
CA ARG A 7 -2.67 -5.37 5.47
C ARG A 7 -3.56 -4.46 6.31
N ALA A 8 -3.59 -4.64 7.63
CA ALA A 8 -4.38 -3.77 8.50
C ALA A 8 -3.87 -2.31 8.51
N VAL A 9 -2.55 -2.09 8.43
CA VAL A 9 -1.98 -0.73 8.32
C VAL A 9 -2.37 -0.09 6.99
N VAL A 10 -2.15 -0.80 5.87
CA VAL A 10 -2.53 -0.33 4.53
C VAL A 10 -4.02 0.00 4.48
N HIS A 11 -4.86 -0.91 4.97
CA HIS A 11 -6.30 -0.74 5.00
C HIS A 11 -6.71 0.49 5.82
N ARG A 12 -6.13 0.65 7.01
CA ARG A 12 -6.41 1.80 7.88
C ARG A 12 -5.98 3.12 7.25
N TYR A 13 -4.87 3.15 6.52
CA TYR A 13 -4.39 4.36 5.86
C TYR A 13 -5.28 4.76 4.68
N ILE A 14 -5.67 3.79 3.85
CA ILE A 14 -6.65 4.01 2.78
C ILE A 14 -7.98 4.47 3.37
N SER A 15 -8.48 3.81 4.43
CA SER A 15 -9.69 4.20 5.16
C SER A 15 -9.62 5.66 5.61
N ARG A 16 -8.45 6.11 6.09
CA ARG A 16 -8.22 7.51 6.48
C ARG A 16 -8.24 8.48 5.29
N LEU A 17 -7.68 8.09 4.14
CA LEU A 17 -7.73 8.87 2.90
C LEU A 17 -9.17 8.98 2.36
N LEU A 18 -9.97 7.92 2.53
CA LEU A 18 -11.38 7.86 2.15
C LEU A 18 -12.32 8.49 3.20
N GLU A 19 -11.82 9.43 4.00
CA GLU A 19 -12.58 10.13 5.05
C GLU A 19 -13.24 9.20 6.08
N GLY A 20 -12.62 8.05 6.37
CA GLY A 20 -13.09 7.07 7.35
C GLY A 20 -14.00 5.98 6.78
N LYS A 21 -14.06 5.80 5.46
CA LYS A 21 -14.69 4.61 4.85
C LYS A 21 -13.78 3.40 5.01
N ASP A 22 -14.16 2.51 5.91
CA ASP A 22 -13.51 1.20 6.13
C ASP A 22 -14.19 0.07 5.32
N ASP A 23 -15.35 0.32 4.72
CA ASP A 23 -16.14 -0.68 3.99
C ASP A 23 -15.67 -0.86 2.53
N PHE A 24 -14.37 -0.76 2.27
CA PHE A 24 -13.82 -1.00 0.94
C PHE A 24 -13.16 -2.37 0.84
N ASP A 25 -13.30 -3.01 -0.32
CA ASP A 25 -12.68 -4.31 -0.56
C ASP A 25 -11.17 -4.13 -0.76
N ASP A 26 -10.35 -4.93 -0.08
CA ASP A 26 -8.89 -4.89 -0.26
C ASP A 26 -8.43 -5.29 -1.67
N ASN A 27 -9.29 -5.97 -2.45
CA ASN A 27 -9.08 -6.28 -3.86
C ASN A 27 -9.69 -5.23 -4.80
N ALA A 28 -10.38 -4.21 -4.26
CA ALA A 28 -10.77 -3.07 -5.05
C ALA A 28 -9.51 -2.34 -5.53
N SER A 29 -9.55 -1.82 -6.75
CA SER A 29 -8.40 -1.07 -7.23
C SER A 29 -8.29 0.28 -6.53
N LEU A 30 -7.08 0.69 -6.17
CA LEU A 30 -6.81 1.97 -5.50
C LEU A 30 -7.40 3.15 -6.30
N ALA A 31 -7.27 3.08 -7.64
CA ALA A 31 -7.90 4.05 -8.54
C ALA A 31 -9.45 4.07 -8.46
N GLN A 32 -10.10 2.92 -8.27
CA GLN A 32 -11.56 2.86 -8.07
C GLN A 32 -11.99 3.42 -6.71
N LEU A 33 -11.11 3.40 -5.72
CA LEU A 33 -11.33 4.03 -4.43
C LEU A 33 -11.15 5.56 -4.51
N GLY A 34 -10.67 6.08 -5.64
CA GLY A 34 -10.39 7.50 -5.82
C GLY A 34 -9.00 7.90 -5.33
N LEU A 35 -8.10 6.93 -5.16
CA LEU A 35 -6.68 7.20 -4.89
C LEU A 35 -5.97 7.43 -6.21
N ASP A 36 -5.45 8.65 -6.38
CA ASP A 36 -4.61 8.99 -7.51
C ASP A 36 -3.18 8.49 -7.29
N LYS A 37 -2.36 8.57 -8.34
CA LYS A 37 -0.96 8.16 -8.28
C LYS A 37 -0.23 8.78 -7.07
N LYS A 38 -0.49 10.05 -6.79
CA LYS A 38 0.13 10.77 -5.67
C LYS A 38 -0.27 10.18 -4.32
N ASP A 39 -1.54 9.80 -4.14
CA ASP A 39 -2.00 9.18 -2.89
C ASP A 39 -1.35 7.81 -2.68
N ILE A 40 -1.15 7.06 -3.78
CA ILE A 40 -0.44 5.78 -3.75
C ILE A 40 1.04 6.01 -3.40
N GLU A 41 1.70 7.00 -4.00
CA GLU A 41 3.10 7.35 -3.69
C GLU A 41 3.27 7.75 -2.21
N GLU A 42 2.39 8.61 -1.67
CA GLU A 42 2.42 8.99 -0.25
C GLU A 42 2.17 7.78 0.68
N LEU A 43 1.27 6.89 0.26
CA LEU A 43 0.96 5.68 1.01
C LEU A 43 2.16 4.73 1.06
N ILE A 44 2.88 4.57 -0.05
CA ILE A 44 4.10 3.78 -0.13
C ILE A 44 5.17 4.40 0.78
N PHE A 45 5.43 5.69 0.65
CA PHE A 45 6.44 6.39 1.44
C PHE A 45 6.17 6.30 2.94
N HIS A 46 4.92 6.41 3.37
CA HIS A 46 4.55 6.27 4.78
C HIS A 46 4.78 4.85 5.29
N LEU A 47 4.48 3.84 4.48
CA LEU A 47 4.69 2.44 4.84
C LEU A 47 6.17 2.08 4.84
N GLU A 48 6.95 2.64 3.93
CA GLU A 48 8.41 2.52 3.92
C GLU A 48 9.04 3.08 5.20
N ASP A 49 8.64 4.29 5.60
CA ASP A 49 9.07 4.92 6.86
C ASP A 49 8.62 4.11 8.08
N GLU A 50 7.37 3.65 8.13
CA GLU A 50 6.84 2.88 9.26
C GLU A 50 7.49 1.49 9.39
N LEU A 51 7.79 0.85 8.25
CA LEU A 51 8.44 -0.46 8.22
C LEU A 51 9.96 -0.37 8.29
N GLY A 52 10.54 0.82 8.12
CA GLY A 52 11.98 1.04 7.99
C GLY A 52 12.59 0.36 6.76
N VAL A 53 11.78 0.16 5.71
CA VAL A 53 12.22 -0.44 4.44
C VAL A 53 12.36 0.66 3.40
N THR A 54 13.33 0.53 2.51
CA THR A 54 13.51 1.46 1.39
C THR A 54 13.47 0.63 0.12
N ALA A 55 12.37 0.71 -0.62
CA ALA A 55 12.30 0.11 -1.93
C ALA A 55 13.32 0.82 -2.83
N LEU A 56 14.12 0.05 -3.56
CA LEU A 56 15.00 0.64 -4.56
C LEU A 56 14.14 1.26 -5.67
N THR A 57 14.71 2.21 -6.42
CA THR A 57 14.00 2.89 -7.53
C THR A 57 13.40 1.92 -8.56
N VAL A 58 13.98 0.72 -8.70
CA VAL A 58 13.49 -0.36 -9.56
C VAL A 58 12.30 -1.10 -8.94
N GLU A 59 12.31 -1.27 -7.61
CA GLU A 59 11.22 -1.87 -6.86
C GLU A 59 10.02 -0.93 -6.81
N GLU A 60 10.23 0.37 -6.59
CA GLU A 60 9.17 1.39 -6.67
C GLU A 60 8.53 1.46 -8.07
N ASP A 61 9.33 1.49 -9.15
CA ASP A 61 8.78 1.53 -10.51
C ASP A 61 8.00 0.25 -10.85
N ARG A 62 8.50 -0.91 -10.39
CA ARG A 62 7.77 -2.18 -10.50
C ARG A 62 6.49 -2.13 -9.68
N MET A 63 6.55 -1.64 -8.45
CA MET A 63 5.43 -1.50 -7.53
C MET A 63 4.34 -0.63 -8.14
N LEU A 64 4.66 0.56 -8.66
CA LEU A 64 3.70 1.46 -9.31
C LEU A 64 3.05 0.85 -10.55
N LYS A 65 3.73 -0.10 -11.23
CA LYS A 65 3.19 -0.80 -12.41
C LYS A 65 2.34 -2.01 -12.04
N THR A 66 2.66 -2.69 -10.94
CA THR A 66 2.01 -3.96 -10.56
C THR A 66 0.93 -3.77 -9.49
N VAL A 67 1.13 -2.84 -8.57
CA VAL A 67 0.21 -2.61 -7.46
C VAL A 67 -1.02 -1.88 -7.97
N ARG A 68 -2.14 -2.61 -7.93
CA ARG A 68 -3.45 -2.08 -8.30
C ARG A 68 -4.40 -2.04 -7.12
N THR A 69 -4.18 -2.87 -6.11
CA THR A 69 -5.08 -3.08 -4.96
C THR A 69 -4.34 -2.97 -3.63
N ALA A 70 -5.07 -2.79 -2.53
CA ALA A 70 -4.49 -2.77 -1.18
C ALA A 70 -3.81 -4.11 -0.83
N ASN A 71 -4.36 -5.21 -1.36
CA ASN A 71 -3.80 -6.54 -1.18
C ASN A 71 -2.47 -6.73 -1.94
N ASP A 72 -2.38 -6.24 -3.19
CA ASP A 72 -1.12 -6.24 -3.95
C ASP A 72 -0.04 -5.42 -3.22
N LEU A 73 -0.42 -4.26 -2.70
CA LEU A 73 0.47 -3.36 -1.99
C LEU A 73 1.01 -4.01 -0.70
N SER A 74 0.14 -4.65 0.07
CA SER A 74 0.50 -5.39 1.29
C SER A 74 1.46 -6.54 0.98
N ARG A 75 1.21 -7.28 -0.10
CA ARG A 75 2.05 -8.41 -0.51
C ARG A 75 3.42 -7.94 -1.01
N PHE A 76 3.48 -6.83 -1.74
CA PHE A 76 4.72 -6.25 -2.21
C PHE A 76 5.60 -5.76 -1.05
N LEU A 77 5.01 -5.03 -0.11
CA LEU A 77 5.70 -4.55 1.09
C LEU A 77 6.21 -5.71 1.97
N LEU A 78 5.47 -6.84 2.01
CA LEU A 78 5.93 -8.04 2.68
C LEU A 78 7.13 -8.68 1.96
N GLU A 79 7.19 -8.60 0.64
CA GLU A 79 8.30 -9.13 -0.17
C GLU A 79 9.59 -8.33 0.07
N ILE A 80 9.51 -6.99 0.06
CA ILE A 80 10.67 -6.12 0.30
C ILE A 80 11.11 -6.14 1.77
N GLY A 81 10.17 -6.15 2.73
CA GLY A 81 10.49 -6.16 4.17
C GLY A 81 10.95 -7.51 4.71
N ARG A 82 11.10 -8.51 3.83
CA ARG A 82 11.70 -9.82 4.16
C ARG A 82 13.19 -9.87 3.85
N TYR A 83 13.70 -8.94 3.05
CA TYR A 83 15.10 -8.76 2.71
C TYR A 83 15.78 -7.77 3.67
#